data_AF-A0AAW2UAN5-F1
#
_entry.id   AF-A0AAW2UAN5-F1
#
_cell.length_a   1.000
_cell.length_b   1.000
_cell.length_c   1.000
_cell.angle_alpha   90.00
_cell.angle_beta   90.00
_cell.angle_gamma   90.00
#
_symmetry.space_group_name_H-M   'P 1'
#
loop_
_entity.id
_entity.type
_entity.pdbx_description
1 polymer ?
#
loop_
_entity_poly.entity_id
_entity_poly.type
_entity_poly.pdbx_seq_one_letter_code
_entity_poly.pdbx_strand_id
1 'polypeptide(L)'
;INTGFYLTGLQVIYSGAILEVCMRKLVFYPELVGFIEEEKDKFPTVRVQYAYNSPPKLIMLDEDGQLKETIRVDNWKREHILHFLKEKVKPSSEI
;
A
#
# COMPACT_ATOMS: atom_id res chain seq x y z
N ILE A 1 19.69 -12.86 27.22
CA ILE A 1 18.41 -12.26 26.75
C ILE A 1 18.38 -12.27 25.22
N ASN A 2 18.09 -13.43 24.63
CA ASN A 2 17.77 -13.53 23.20
C ASN A 2 16.39 -14.18 23.13
N THR A 3 15.38 -13.35 23.33
CA THR A 3 13.98 -13.75 23.20
C THR A 3 13.70 -13.91 21.72
N GLY A 4 13.50 -15.15 21.29
CA GLY A 4 13.04 -15.48 19.96
C GLY A 4 11.73 -14.76 19.67
N PHE A 5 11.79 -13.76 18.81
CA PHE A 5 10.63 -13.14 18.17
C PHE A 5 10.21 -13.98 16.96
N TYR A 6 9.77 -15.22 17.22
CA TYR A 6 8.89 -15.94 16.30
C TYR A 6 7.52 -16.04 16.95
N LEU A 7 6.78 -14.92 16.89
CA LEU A 7 5.33 -14.90 17.08
C LEU A 7 4.72 -14.59 15.72
N THR A 8 4.08 -15.60 15.16
CA THR A 8 3.30 -15.58 13.92
C THR A 8 2.18 -14.54 14.02
N GLY A 9 2.19 -13.50 13.17
CA GLY A 9 0.96 -12.71 12.97
C GLY A 9 1.06 -11.32 12.36
N LEU A 10 2.15 -10.57 12.49
CA LEU A 10 2.26 -9.22 11.92
C LEU A 10 3.72 -8.83 11.73
N GLN A 11 4.38 -9.40 10.74
CA GLN A 11 5.61 -8.78 10.24
C GLN A 11 5.17 -7.67 9.29
N VAL A 12 5.37 -6.42 9.72
CA VAL A 12 5.46 -5.32 8.78
C VAL A 12 6.63 -5.61 7.84
N ILE A 13 6.33 -5.83 6.55
CA ILE A 13 7.31 -6.35 5.58
C ILE A 13 7.95 -5.22 4.77
N TYR A 14 7.26 -4.08 4.68
CA TYR A 14 7.54 -3.01 3.73
C TYR A 14 7.68 -1.66 4.43
N SER A 15 8.67 -0.88 3.99
CA SER A 15 8.92 0.48 4.48
C SER A 15 7.90 1.48 3.92
N GLY A 16 7.34 1.18 2.74
CA GLY A 16 6.34 2.00 2.08
C GLY A 16 5.64 1.28 0.93
N ALA A 17 4.73 1.98 0.26
CA ALA A 17 4.09 1.46 -0.95
C ALA A 17 3.73 2.58 -1.94
N ILE A 18 3.64 2.25 -3.22
CA ILE A 18 3.16 3.14 -4.28
C ILE A 18 1.91 2.54 -4.89
N LEU A 19 0.79 3.24 -4.79
CA LEU A 19 -0.42 2.94 -5.57
C LEU A 19 -0.25 3.55 -6.95
N GLU A 20 0.16 2.73 -7.92
CA GLU A 20 0.28 3.13 -9.31
C GLU A 20 -1.06 2.94 -10.02
N VAL A 21 -1.61 4.02 -10.59
CA VAL A 21 -2.92 4.03 -11.27
C VAL A 21 -2.88 4.89 -12.53
N CYS A 22 -3.74 4.57 -13.50
CA CYS A 22 -3.96 5.44 -14.65
C CYS A 22 -5.05 6.47 -14.35
N MET A 23 -4.70 7.77 -14.39
CA MET A 23 -5.63 8.87 -14.08
C MET A 23 -6.94 8.81 -14.89
N ARG A 24 -6.88 8.47 -16.19
CA ARG A 24 -8.07 8.38 -17.05
C ARG A 24 -8.97 7.18 -16.73
N LYS A 25 -8.40 6.10 -16.18
CA LYS A 25 -9.14 4.88 -15.85
C LYS A 25 -9.60 4.85 -14.41
N LEU A 26 -9.10 5.76 -13.56
CA LEU A 26 -9.38 5.77 -12.12
C LEU A 26 -10.89 5.90 -11.81
N VAL A 27 -11.66 6.57 -12.68
CA VAL A 27 -13.12 6.67 -12.59
C VAL A 27 -13.84 5.32 -12.58
N PHE A 28 -13.23 4.27 -13.16
CA PHE A 28 -13.79 2.91 -13.17
C PHE A 28 -13.52 2.14 -11.87
N TYR A 29 -12.72 2.72 -10.96
CA TYR A 29 -12.33 2.10 -9.69
C TYR A 29 -12.76 3.01 -8.53
N PRO A 30 -14.07 3.16 -8.26
CA PRO A 30 -14.59 4.07 -7.22
C PRO A 30 -14.03 3.73 -5.83
N GLU A 31 -13.76 2.45 -5.57
CA GLU A 31 -13.14 1.98 -4.32
C GLU A 31 -11.72 2.54 -4.14
N LEU A 32 -10.93 2.65 -5.22
CA LEU A 32 -9.60 3.24 -5.20
C LEU A 32 -9.64 4.75 -5.05
N VAL A 33 -10.57 5.42 -5.75
CA VAL A 33 -10.81 6.86 -5.60
C VAL A 33 -11.10 7.18 -4.14
N GLY A 34 -12.05 6.47 -3.55
CA GLY A 34 -12.41 6.64 -2.14
C GLY A 34 -11.27 6.39 -1.17
N PHE A 35 -10.43 5.38 -1.43
CA PHE A 35 -9.20 5.19 -0.64
C PHE A 35 -8.24 6.39 -0.77
N ILE A 36 -8.01 6.88 -1.99
CA ILE A 36 -7.09 7.99 -2.27
C ILE A 36 -7.57 9.29 -1.62
N GLU A 37 -8.87 9.57 -1.64
CA GLU A 37 -9.43 10.83 -1.14
C GLU A 37 -9.67 10.84 0.37
N GLU A 38 -10.07 9.70 0.97
CA GLU A 38 -10.55 9.67 2.36
C GLU A 38 -9.55 9.04 3.34
N GLU A 39 -8.75 8.07 2.89
CA GLU A 39 -7.99 7.20 3.78
C GLU A 39 -6.46 7.29 3.60
N LYS A 40 -6.00 7.73 2.43
CA LYS A 40 -4.58 7.77 2.06
C LYS A 40 -3.72 8.55 3.05
N ASP A 41 -4.24 9.61 3.65
CA ASP A 41 -3.55 10.44 4.64
C ASP A 41 -3.19 9.67 5.92
N LYS A 42 -3.87 8.56 6.21
CA LYS A 42 -3.52 7.67 7.33
C LYS A 42 -2.21 6.90 7.10
N PHE A 43 -1.70 6.89 5.86
CA PHE A 43 -0.52 6.15 5.45
C PHE A 43 0.51 7.07 4.78
N PRO A 44 1.37 7.77 5.54
CA PRO A 44 2.33 8.73 4.98
C PRO A 44 3.46 8.07 4.18
N THR A 45 3.75 6.80 4.46
CA THR A 45 4.71 5.96 3.70
C THR A 45 4.14 5.42 2.39
N VAL A 46 2.83 5.60 2.17
CA VAL A 46 2.18 5.26 0.90
C VAL A 46 2.19 6.48 -0.01
N ARG A 47 2.34 6.31 -1.32
CA ARG A 47 2.24 7.40 -2.31
C ARG A 47 1.36 6.96 -3.48
N VAL A 48 0.77 7.91 -4.19
CA VAL A 48 0.00 7.63 -5.42
C VAL A 48 0.84 8.05 -6.61
N GLN A 49 1.01 7.16 -7.58
CA GLN A 49 1.74 7.44 -8.81
C GLN A 49 0.81 7.30 -10.01
N TYR A 50 0.73 8.34 -10.83
CA TYR A 50 -0.09 8.30 -12.03
C TYR A 50 0.75 7.86 -13.22
N ALA A 51 0.43 6.70 -13.78
CA ALA A 51 1.12 6.13 -14.93
C ALA A 51 0.16 5.85 -16.08
N TYR A 52 0.51 6.29 -17.29
CA TYR A 52 -0.36 6.13 -18.45
C TYR A 52 -0.54 4.65 -18.80
N ASN A 53 -1.80 4.26 -19.07
CA ASN A 53 -2.22 2.91 -19.41
C ASN A 53 -1.87 1.82 -18.37
N SER A 54 -1.42 2.20 -17.17
CA SER A 54 -1.09 1.24 -16.12
C SER A 54 -2.35 0.76 -15.39
N PRO A 55 -2.51 -0.57 -15.19
CA PRO A 55 -3.56 -1.09 -14.34
C PRO A 55 -3.29 -0.75 -12.86
N PRO A 56 -4.33 -0.62 -12.02
CA PRO A 56 -4.13 -0.39 -10.60
C PRO A 56 -3.29 -1.47 -9.93
N LYS A 57 -2.19 -1.05 -9.32
CA LYS A 57 -1.29 -1.95 -8.58
C LYS A 57 -0.66 -1.23 -7.40
N LEU A 58 -0.41 -1.98 -6.34
CA LEU A 58 0.44 -1.58 -5.23
C LEU A 58 1.86 -2.08 -5.50
N ILE A 59 2.82 -1.18 -5.43
CA ILE A 59 4.25 -1.46 -5.50
C ILE A 59 4.80 -1.33 -4.10
N MET A 60 5.21 -2.43 -3.49
CA MET A 60 5.72 -2.45 -2.12
C MET A 60 7.21 -2.12 -2.12
N LEU A 61 7.63 -1.26 -1.20
CA LEU A 61 8.99 -0.76 -1.11
C LEU A 61 9.72 -1.31 0.11
N ASP A 62 11.02 -1.57 -0.03
CA ASP A 62 11.92 -1.85 1.09
C ASP A 62 12.44 -0.58 1.77
N GLU A 63 13.37 -0.74 2.71
CA GLU A 63 13.94 0.35 3.52
C GLU A 63 14.78 1.33 2.71
N ASP A 64 15.39 0.87 1.61
CA ASP A 64 16.12 1.70 0.65
C ASP A 64 15.17 2.37 -0.37
N GLY A 65 13.86 2.11 -0.28
CA GLY A 65 12.86 2.60 -1.20
C GLY A 65 12.85 1.88 -2.55
N GLN A 66 13.49 0.71 -2.65
CA GLN A 66 13.50 -0.10 -3.86
C GLN A 66 12.24 -0.96 -3.95
N LEU A 67 11.87 -1.30 -5.19
CA LEU A 67 10.73 -2.18 -5.46
C LEU A 67 11.03 -3.59 -4.92
N LYS A 68 10.22 -4.03 -3.97
CA LYS A 68 10.28 -5.38 -3.40
C LYS A 68 9.22 -6.30 -3.97
N GLU A 69 7.99 -5.80 -4.13
CA GLU A 69 6.87 -6.60 -4.63
C GLU A 69 5.87 -5.73 -5.41
N THR A 70 5.10 -6.34 -6.31
CA THR A 70 4.01 -5.67 -7.02
C THR A 70 2.74 -6.52 -6.97
N ILE A 71 1.64 -5.92 -6.55
CA ILE A 71 0.35 -6.57 -6.31
C ILE A 71 -0.72 -5.85 -7.11
N ARG A 72 -1.50 -6.58 -7.89
CA ARG A 72 -2.62 -6.00 -8.64
C ARG A 72 -3.82 -5.81 -7.72
N VAL A 73 -4.43 -4.62 -7.77
CA VAL A 73 -5.56 -4.24 -6.91
C VAL A 73 -6.79 -3.84 -7.72
N ASP A 74 -6.84 -4.26 -8.99
CA ASP A 74 -7.93 -3.96 -9.92
C ASP A 74 -9.32 -4.42 -9.44
N ASN A 75 -9.38 -5.46 -8.59
CA ASN A 75 -10.62 -6.00 -8.03
C ASN A 75 -10.75 -5.80 -6.52
N TRP A 76 -9.94 -4.92 -5.92
CA TRP A 76 -9.95 -4.72 -4.47
C TRP A 76 -11.00 -3.69 -4.05
N LYS A 77 -11.63 -3.95 -2.91
CA LYS A 77 -12.45 -2.98 -2.19
C LYS A 77 -11.58 -2.08 -1.33
N ARG A 78 -12.12 -0.92 -0.94
CA ARG A 78 -11.44 0.03 -0.05
C ARG A 78 -10.93 -0.64 1.24
N GLU A 79 -11.77 -1.47 1.86
CA GLU A 79 -11.46 -2.19 3.10
C GLU A 79 -10.27 -3.16 2.95
N HIS A 80 -10.14 -3.82 1.79
CA HIS A 80 -9.03 -4.75 1.54
C HIS A 80 -7.70 -4.01 1.46
N ILE A 81 -7.68 -2.85 0.81
CA ILE A 81 -6.49 -1.99 0.69
C ILE A 81 -6.09 -1.49 2.08
N LEU A 82 -7.06 -1.03 2.85
CA LEU A 82 -6.85 -0.57 4.22
C LEU A 82 -6.24 -1.65 5.11
N HIS A 83 -6.86 -2.83 5.12
CA HIS A 83 -6.40 -3.95 5.94
C HIS A 83 -4.99 -4.36 5.52
N PHE A 84 -4.77 -4.54 4.21
CA PHE A 84 -3.48 -4.93 3.67
C PHE A 84 -2.37 -3.94 4.01
N LEU A 85 -2.60 -2.63 3.82
CA LEU A 85 -1.59 -1.61 4.12
C LEU A 85 -1.30 -1.51 5.62
N LYS A 86 -2.33 -1.66 6.48
CA LYS A 86 -2.16 -1.69 7.94
C LYS A 86 -1.31 -2.85 8.41
N GLU A 87 -1.46 -4.02 7.80
CA GLU A 87 -0.70 -5.21 8.18
C GLU A 87 0.72 -5.24 7.61
N LYS A 88 0.92 -4.67 6.42
CA LYS A 88 2.13 -4.90 5.62
C LYS A 88 3.09 -3.71 5.58
N VAL A 89 2.64 -2.49 5.85
CA VAL A 89 3.45 -1.26 5.78
C VAL A 89 3.71 -0.70 7.17
N LYS A 90 4.91 -0.13 7.38
CA LYS A 90 5.27 0.52 8.65
C LYS A 90 4.27 1.64 8.97
N PRO A 91 3.61 1.60 10.15
CA PRO A 91 2.82 2.73 10.61
C PRO A 91 3.76 3.92 10.85
N SER A 92 3.27 5.14 10.65
CA SER A 92 4.08 6.37 10.80
C SER A 92 4.60 6.61 12.23
N SER A 93 4.16 5.82 13.20
CA SER A 93 4.45 6.03 14.62
C SER A 93 5.54 5.09 15.10
N GLU A 94 6.77 5.34 14.64
CA GLU A 94 7.99 5.12 15.42
C GLU A 94 8.87 6.37 15.26
N ILE A 95 8.53 7.41 16.03
CA ILE A 95 9.42 8.50 16.44
C ILE A 95 9.43 8.51 17.96
#